data_AF-A0A1I7I6D9-F1
#
_entry.id   AF-A0A1I7I6D9-F1
#
_cell.length_a   1.000
_cell.length_b   1.000
_cell.length_c   1.000
_cell.angle_alpha   90.00
_cell.angle_beta   90.00
_cell.angle_gamma   90.00
#
_symmetry.space_group_name_H-M   'P 1'
#
loop_
_entity.id
_entity.type
_entity.pdbx_description
1 polymer ?
#
loop_
_entity_poly.entity_id
_entity_poly.type
_entity_poly.pdbx_seq_one_letter_code
_entity_poly.pdbx_strand_id
1 'polypeptide(L)'
;MTPFVMKTTLIVATLALLAGSAQAQEGTAEGLVAGMERADMTYRELMEVMGGASGLMHEGILRQNPQMVKSGANIILTHPAPSHDPWAIMAEEDQAGFKSSLVAFDKLLDEYSESTAAAASERDWPAASQALQELNTACVSCHAMWKDKVK
;
A
#
# COMPACT_ATOMS: atom_id res chain seq x y z
N MET A 1 76.53 12.97 -3.73
CA MET A 1 75.49 13.50 -4.64
C MET A 1 74.61 12.29 -4.97
N THR A 2 73.39 12.07 -4.52
CA THR A 2 72.30 12.85 -3.89
C THR A 2 71.40 11.82 -3.16
N PRO A 3 70.84 12.11 -1.98
CA PRO A 3 69.99 11.16 -1.25
C PRO A 3 68.53 11.23 -1.75
N PHE A 4 67.91 10.06 -1.97
CA PHE A 4 66.48 9.97 -2.30
C PHE A 4 65.68 9.83 -1.00
N VAL A 5 64.97 10.90 -0.64
CA VAL A 5 64.13 11.00 0.55
C VAL A 5 62.80 10.30 0.28
N MET A 6 62.56 9.16 0.94
CA MET A 6 61.22 8.55 1.00
C MET A 6 60.34 9.38 1.94
N LYS A 7 59.39 10.11 1.35
CA LYS A 7 58.34 10.84 2.08
C LYS A 7 57.28 9.86 2.57
N THR A 8 57.28 9.60 3.88
CA THR A 8 56.22 8.88 4.59
C THR A 8 54.94 9.70 4.50
N THR A 9 54.01 9.28 3.64
CA THR A 9 52.69 9.92 3.53
C THR A 9 51.75 9.22 4.51
N LEU A 10 51.46 9.88 5.64
CA LEU A 10 50.41 9.47 6.56
C LEU A 10 49.05 9.63 5.86
N ILE A 11 48.39 8.52 5.55
CA ILE A 11 46.99 8.51 5.12
C ILE A 11 46.13 8.51 6.41
N VAL A 12 45.59 9.69 6.76
CA VAL A 12 44.56 9.81 7.79
C VAL A 12 43.23 9.43 7.13
N ALA A 13 42.83 8.18 7.28
CA ALA A 13 41.50 7.70 6.88
C ALA A 13 40.45 8.24 7.87
N THR A 14 39.81 9.36 7.53
CA THR A 14 38.61 9.84 8.20
C THR A 14 37.40 9.14 7.58
N LEU A 15 37.13 7.92 8.03
CA LEU A 15 35.87 7.22 7.73
C LEU A 15 34.81 7.71 8.74
N ALA A 16 34.31 8.92 8.53
CA ALA A 16 33.26 9.50 9.35
C ALA A 16 31.90 9.21 8.72
N LEU A 17 31.17 8.29 9.36
CA LEU A 17 29.72 8.17 9.48
C LEU A 17 28.87 8.84 8.39
N LEU A 18 28.45 8.05 7.40
CA LEU A 18 27.22 8.29 6.62
C LEU A 18 26.26 7.08 6.72
N ALA A 19 26.30 6.36 7.83
CA ALA A 19 25.33 5.30 8.15
C ALA A 19 24.18 5.85 9.00
N GLY A 20 23.57 6.94 8.58
CA GLY A 20 22.38 7.51 9.19
C GLY A 20 21.31 7.72 8.15
N SER A 21 20.08 7.25 8.43
CA SER A 21 18.85 7.40 7.64
C SER A 21 18.71 6.56 6.36
N ALA A 22 18.95 5.25 6.47
CA ALA A 22 18.27 4.26 5.64
C ALA A 22 17.49 3.26 6.52
N GLN A 23 16.97 3.72 7.66
CA GLN A 23 15.84 3.01 8.27
C GLN A 23 14.64 3.33 7.39
N ALA A 24 14.28 2.37 6.55
CA ALA A 24 13.02 2.38 5.83
C ALA A 24 11.92 2.78 6.83
N GLN A 25 11.15 3.76 6.41
CA GLN A 25 10.06 4.40 7.11
C GLN A 25 8.86 3.42 7.18
N GLU A 26 9.09 2.23 7.76
CA GLU A 26 8.10 1.16 7.92
C GLU A 26 6.92 1.69 8.75
N GLY A 27 5.71 1.60 8.20
CA GLY A 27 4.48 1.98 8.90
C GLY A 27 4.05 3.45 8.75
N THR A 28 4.57 4.21 7.78
CA THR A 28 4.02 5.54 7.44
C THR A 28 3.43 5.55 6.03
N ALA A 29 2.57 6.53 5.75
CA ALA A 29 1.95 6.67 4.43
C ALA A 29 2.98 7.02 3.34
N GLU A 30 3.99 7.82 3.67
CA GLU A 30 5.11 8.13 2.77
C GLU A 30 5.91 6.87 2.44
N GLY A 31 6.23 6.07 3.46
CA GLY A 31 6.95 4.82 3.29
C GLY A 31 6.16 3.82 2.44
N LEU A 32 4.85 3.70 2.72
CA LEU A 32 3.92 2.88 1.94
C LEU A 32 3.94 3.29 0.47
N VAL A 33 3.64 4.55 0.16
CA VAL A 33 3.54 5.04 -1.23
C VAL A 33 4.90 5.03 -1.95
N ALA A 34 6.01 5.28 -1.26
CA ALA A 34 7.34 5.23 -1.86
C ALA A 34 7.75 3.82 -2.29
N GLY A 35 7.16 2.77 -1.70
CA GLY A 35 7.38 1.37 -2.07
C GLY A 35 6.61 0.93 -3.30
N MET A 36 5.70 1.75 -3.84
CA MET A 36 4.75 1.36 -4.89
C MET A 36 5.14 1.93 -6.26
N GLU A 37 4.81 1.20 -7.33
CA GLU A 37 4.79 1.76 -8.68
C GLU A 37 3.72 2.85 -8.75
N ARG A 38 4.03 3.98 -9.41
CA ARG A 38 3.05 5.04 -9.65
C ARG A 38 2.41 4.89 -11.01
N ALA A 39 1.09 5.05 -11.05
CA ALA A 39 0.32 5.09 -12.28
C ALA A 39 -0.18 6.50 -12.57
N ASP A 40 -0.41 6.78 -13.86
CA ASP A 40 -1.06 8.01 -14.31
C ASP A 40 -2.58 7.93 -14.03
N MET A 41 -2.93 8.06 -12.75
CA MET A 41 -4.31 8.07 -12.27
C MET A 41 -4.43 8.91 -10.99
N THR A 42 -5.61 9.48 -10.77
CA THR A 42 -5.99 10.15 -9.54
C THR A 42 -6.32 9.16 -8.43
N TYR A 43 -6.32 9.61 -7.18
CA TYR A 43 -6.77 8.78 -6.06
C TYR A 43 -8.24 8.35 -6.21
N ARG A 44 -9.09 9.18 -6.84
CA ARG A 44 -10.49 8.82 -7.12
C ARG A 44 -10.58 7.64 -8.08
N GLU A 45 -9.86 7.71 -9.19
CA GLU A 45 -9.82 6.63 -10.19
C GLU A 45 -9.24 5.35 -9.58
N LEU A 46 -8.22 5.45 -8.72
CA LEU A 46 -7.74 4.31 -7.94
C LEU A 46 -8.88 3.70 -7.11
N MET A 47 -9.63 4.50 -6.36
CA MET A 47 -10.76 3.99 -5.56
C MET A 47 -11.87 3.36 -6.41
N GLU A 48 -12.08 3.82 -7.65
CA GLU A 48 -13.00 3.18 -8.61
C GLU A 48 -12.50 1.79 -9.04
N VAL A 49 -11.20 1.65 -9.31
CA VAL A 49 -10.56 0.35 -9.59
C VAL A 49 -10.71 -0.60 -8.39
N MET A 50 -10.45 -0.10 -7.18
CA MET A 50 -10.57 -0.89 -5.93
C MET A 50 -12.03 -1.35 -5.70
N GLY A 51 -13.01 -0.47 -5.93
CA GLY A 51 -14.43 -0.83 -5.87
C GLY A 51 -14.82 -1.89 -6.90
N GLY A 52 -14.33 -1.76 -8.13
CA GLY A 52 -14.52 -2.76 -9.18
C GLY A 52 -13.91 -4.12 -8.84
N ALA A 53 -12.74 -4.12 -8.20
CA ALA A 53 -12.06 -5.34 -7.73
C ALA A 53 -12.88 -6.09 -6.67
N SER A 54 -13.43 -5.37 -5.68
CA SER A 54 -14.36 -5.97 -4.70
C SER A 54 -15.62 -6.53 -5.38
N GLY A 55 -16.20 -5.79 -6.33
CA GLY A 55 -17.33 -6.26 -7.13
C GLY A 55 -17.03 -7.56 -7.88
N LEU A 56 -15.84 -7.66 -8.49
CA LEU A 56 -15.38 -8.86 -9.18
C LEU A 56 -15.25 -10.05 -8.23
N MET A 57 -14.74 -9.85 -7.01
CA MET A 57 -14.71 -10.90 -5.99
C MET A 57 -16.11 -11.35 -5.60
N HIS A 58 -17.04 -10.40 -5.40
CA HIS A 58 -18.42 -10.71 -5.06
C HIS A 58 -19.09 -11.56 -6.13
N GLU A 59 -18.97 -11.15 -7.40
CA GLU A 59 -19.48 -11.94 -8.53
C GLU A 59 -18.81 -13.32 -8.61
N GLY A 60 -17.51 -13.40 -8.35
CA GLY A 60 -16.76 -14.65 -8.29
C GLY A 60 -17.31 -15.61 -7.24
N ILE A 61 -17.66 -15.13 -6.05
CA ILE A 61 -18.26 -15.93 -4.98
C ILE A 61 -19.64 -16.43 -5.38
N LEU A 62 -20.52 -15.55 -5.90
CA LEU A 62 -21.87 -15.94 -6.34
C LEU A 62 -21.84 -16.99 -7.46
N ARG A 63 -20.82 -16.92 -8.33
CA ARG A 63 -20.60 -17.88 -9.42
C ARG A 63 -19.77 -19.09 -9.01
N GLN A 64 -19.31 -19.16 -7.76
CA GLN A 64 -18.38 -20.18 -7.27
C GLN A 64 -17.14 -20.34 -8.18
N ASN A 65 -16.58 -19.22 -8.64
CA ASN A 65 -15.43 -19.15 -9.53
C ASN A 65 -14.19 -18.63 -8.77
N PRO A 66 -13.28 -19.53 -8.32
CA PRO A 66 -12.11 -19.13 -7.55
C PRO A 66 -11.16 -18.22 -8.33
N GLN A 67 -11.06 -18.39 -9.64
CA GLN A 67 -10.17 -17.59 -10.47
C GLN A 67 -10.65 -16.14 -10.56
N MET A 68 -11.97 -15.93 -10.62
CA MET A 68 -12.56 -14.59 -10.61
C MET A 68 -12.32 -13.89 -9.27
N VAL A 69 -12.50 -14.60 -8.15
CA VAL A 69 -12.16 -14.09 -6.82
C VAL A 69 -10.68 -13.73 -6.73
N LYS A 70 -9.80 -14.64 -7.14
CA LYS A 70 -8.35 -14.40 -7.15
C LYS A 70 -7.97 -13.19 -8.00
N SER A 71 -8.57 -13.02 -9.17
CA SER A 71 -8.31 -11.85 -10.02
C SER A 71 -8.74 -10.54 -9.36
N GLY A 72 -9.89 -10.50 -8.69
CA GLY A 72 -10.32 -9.33 -7.92
C GLY A 72 -9.37 -9.03 -6.74
N ALA A 73 -9.04 -10.04 -5.93
CA ALA A 73 -8.10 -9.89 -4.83
C ALA A 73 -6.73 -9.39 -5.29
N ASN A 74 -6.22 -9.93 -6.41
CA ASN A 74 -4.93 -9.52 -6.93
C ASN A 74 -4.89 -8.04 -7.35
N ILE A 75 -6.00 -7.48 -7.84
CA ILE A 75 -6.05 -6.05 -8.18
C ILE A 75 -5.82 -5.20 -6.93
N ILE A 76 -6.43 -5.57 -5.80
CA ILE A 76 -6.21 -4.87 -4.52
C ILE A 76 -4.77 -5.08 -4.05
N LEU A 77 -4.29 -6.32 -3.97
CA LEU A 77 -2.95 -6.64 -3.45
C LEU A 77 -1.78 -6.06 -4.26
N THR A 78 -2.03 -5.64 -5.50
CA THR A 78 -0.98 -5.19 -6.42
C THR A 78 -1.31 -3.83 -7.05
N HIS A 79 -2.23 -3.07 -6.46
CA HIS A 79 -2.58 -1.77 -7.02
C HIS A 79 -1.37 -0.83 -7.02
N PRO A 80 -1.23 0.05 -8.02
CA PRO A 80 -0.22 1.10 -7.99
C PRO A 80 -0.64 2.21 -7.01
N ALA A 81 0.31 3.08 -6.67
CA ALA A 81 0.00 4.38 -6.11
C ALA A 81 -0.49 5.34 -7.22
N PRO A 82 -1.33 6.33 -6.88
CA PRO A 82 -1.72 7.36 -7.85
C PRO A 82 -0.54 8.28 -8.21
N SER A 83 -0.73 9.13 -9.21
CA SER A 83 0.32 10.02 -9.74
C SER A 83 0.77 11.10 -8.75
N HIS A 84 -0.07 11.39 -7.75
CA HIS A 84 0.17 12.34 -6.67
C HIS A 84 0.07 11.67 -5.31
N ASP A 85 0.56 12.31 -4.26
CA ASP A 85 0.46 11.75 -2.93
C ASP A 85 -1.02 11.66 -2.49
N PRO A 86 -1.51 10.49 -2.00
CA PRO A 86 -2.93 10.29 -1.69
C PRO A 86 -3.52 11.33 -0.72
N TRP A 87 -2.75 11.77 0.28
CA TRP A 87 -3.19 12.76 1.26
C TRP A 87 -3.31 14.17 0.70
N ALA A 88 -2.79 14.44 -0.50
CA ALA A 88 -2.90 15.75 -1.12
C ALA A 88 -4.34 16.15 -1.46
N ILE A 89 -5.30 15.22 -1.42
CA ILE A 89 -6.74 15.50 -1.59
C ILE A 89 -7.42 16.05 -0.32
N MET A 90 -6.70 16.09 0.81
CA MET A 90 -7.21 16.57 2.09
C MET A 90 -6.73 18.00 2.38
N ALA A 91 -7.47 18.70 3.25
CA ALA A 91 -7.01 19.91 3.92
C ALA A 91 -5.82 19.59 4.85
N GLU A 92 -4.92 20.56 5.07
CA GLU A 92 -3.65 20.35 5.78
C GLU A 92 -3.86 19.79 7.19
N GLU A 93 -4.87 20.29 7.90
CA GLU A 93 -5.26 19.87 9.24
C GLU A 93 -5.73 18.41 9.33
N ASP A 94 -6.24 17.84 8.24
CA ASP A 94 -6.75 16.46 8.18
C ASP A 94 -5.70 15.46 7.63
N GLN A 95 -4.62 15.94 6.98
CA GLN A 95 -3.64 15.07 6.33
C GLN A 95 -2.98 14.08 7.28
N ALA A 96 -2.63 14.48 8.50
CA ALA A 96 -1.98 13.59 9.47
C ALA A 96 -2.89 12.41 9.85
N GLY A 97 -4.18 12.67 10.12
CA GLY A 97 -5.15 11.63 10.43
C GLY A 97 -5.44 10.72 9.23
N PHE A 98 -5.51 11.31 8.03
CA PHE A 98 -5.72 10.54 6.81
C PHE A 98 -4.53 9.63 6.50
N LYS A 99 -3.29 10.11 6.64
CA LYS A 99 -2.07 9.29 6.49
C LYS A 99 -2.05 8.08 7.43
N SER A 100 -2.42 8.27 8.70
CA SER A 100 -2.53 7.15 9.64
C SER A 100 -3.60 6.15 9.20
N SER A 101 -4.70 6.63 8.63
CA SER A 101 -5.78 5.78 8.12
C SER A 101 -5.33 5.02 6.88
N LEU A 102 -4.59 5.62 5.96
CA LEU A 102 -4.05 4.94 4.77
C LEU A 102 -3.25 3.70 5.17
N VAL A 103 -2.30 3.84 6.09
CA VAL A 103 -1.48 2.70 6.55
C VAL A 103 -2.32 1.61 7.21
N ALA A 104 -3.28 2.01 8.06
CA ALA A 104 -4.10 1.05 8.78
C ALA A 104 -5.06 0.29 7.85
N PHE A 105 -5.72 1.01 6.94
CA PHE A 105 -6.69 0.42 6.02
C PHE A 105 -6.01 -0.41 4.93
N ASP A 106 -4.87 0.02 4.39
CA ASP A 106 -4.10 -0.73 3.40
C ASP A 106 -3.83 -2.18 3.88
N LYS A 107 -3.33 -2.32 5.11
CA LYS A 107 -3.13 -3.63 5.74
C LYS A 107 -4.43 -4.46 5.85
N LEU A 108 -5.55 -3.84 6.21
CA LEU A 108 -6.84 -4.54 6.30
C LEU A 108 -7.34 -4.98 4.92
N LEU A 109 -7.12 -4.15 3.89
CA LEU A 109 -7.50 -4.49 2.52
C LEU A 109 -6.70 -5.69 2.02
N ASP A 110 -5.40 -5.74 2.30
CA ASP A 110 -4.55 -6.88 1.99
C ASP A 110 -5.03 -8.15 2.70
N GLU A 111 -5.15 -8.10 4.03
CA GLU A 111 -5.54 -9.24 4.87
C GLU A 111 -6.87 -9.87 4.42
N TYR A 112 -7.89 -9.04 4.18
CA TYR A 112 -9.20 -9.55 3.78
C TYR A 112 -9.24 -9.99 2.31
N SER A 113 -8.44 -9.38 1.42
CA SER A 113 -8.32 -9.85 0.03
C SER A 113 -7.63 -11.21 -0.05
N GLU A 114 -6.54 -11.40 0.69
CA GLU A 114 -5.86 -12.69 0.81
C GLU A 114 -6.79 -13.75 1.39
N SER A 115 -7.47 -13.44 2.50
CA SER A 115 -8.40 -14.37 3.16
C SER A 115 -9.55 -14.77 2.25
N THR A 116 -10.10 -13.81 1.49
CA THR A 116 -11.17 -14.07 0.51
C THR A 116 -10.70 -15.01 -0.60
N ALA A 117 -9.51 -14.75 -1.16
CA ALA A 117 -8.94 -15.57 -2.21
C ALA A 117 -8.56 -16.98 -1.73
N ALA A 118 -8.00 -17.10 -0.51
CA ALA A 118 -7.64 -18.36 0.10
C ALA A 118 -8.87 -19.24 0.32
N ALA A 119 -9.91 -18.72 0.99
CA ALA A 119 -11.15 -19.47 1.22
C ALA A 119 -11.84 -19.88 -0.10
N ALA A 120 -11.88 -18.99 -1.09
CA ALA A 120 -12.41 -19.31 -2.41
C ALA A 120 -11.61 -20.43 -3.12
N SER A 121 -10.29 -20.48 -2.94
CA SER A 121 -9.45 -21.54 -3.51
C SER A 121 -9.76 -22.92 -2.91
N GLU A 122 -10.15 -22.95 -1.63
CA GLU A 122 -10.60 -24.15 -0.91
C GLU A 122 -12.08 -24.47 -1.19
N ARG A 123 -12.77 -23.61 -1.95
CA ARG A 123 -14.22 -23.66 -2.21
C ARG A 123 -15.07 -23.51 -0.94
N ASP A 124 -14.53 -22.89 0.11
CA ASP A 124 -15.30 -22.47 1.28
C ASP A 124 -15.98 -21.12 0.97
N TRP A 125 -17.10 -21.21 0.26
CA TRP A 125 -17.86 -20.03 -0.15
C TRP A 125 -18.44 -19.22 1.02
N PRO A 126 -18.94 -19.83 2.11
CA PRO A 126 -19.31 -19.09 3.32
C PRO A 126 -18.14 -18.28 3.90
N ALA A 127 -16.96 -18.89 4.07
CA ALA A 127 -15.79 -18.19 4.60
C ALA A 127 -15.31 -17.09 3.64
N ALA A 128 -15.28 -17.35 2.33
CA ALA A 128 -14.93 -16.35 1.32
C ALA A 128 -15.91 -15.16 1.35
N SER A 129 -17.21 -15.43 1.49
CA SER A 129 -18.23 -14.38 1.58
C SER A 129 -18.09 -13.55 2.87
N GLN A 130 -17.73 -14.18 3.99
CA GLN A 130 -17.49 -13.48 5.23
C GLN A 130 -16.26 -12.58 5.15
N ALA A 131 -15.13 -13.10 4.64
CA ALA A 131 -13.91 -12.32 4.44
C ALA A 131 -14.14 -11.12 3.49
N LEU A 132 -14.91 -11.31 2.41
CA LEU A 132 -15.26 -10.22 1.50
C LEU A 132 -16.16 -9.17 2.18
N GLN A 133 -17.02 -9.57 3.11
CA GLN A 133 -17.82 -8.62 3.88
C GLN A 133 -16.94 -7.77 4.82
N GLU A 134 -15.90 -8.35 5.41
CA GLU A 134 -14.93 -7.59 6.21
C GLU A 134 -14.15 -6.60 5.34
N LEU A 135 -13.70 -7.02 4.15
CA LEU A 135 -13.10 -6.11 3.16
C LEU A 135 -14.02 -4.92 2.85
N ASN A 136 -15.28 -5.19 2.52
CA ASN A 136 -16.25 -4.15 2.20
C ASN A 136 -16.53 -3.22 3.39
N THR A 137 -16.52 -3.76 4.60
CA THR A 137 -16.67 -2.97 5.83
C THR A 137 -15.47 -2.04 6.04
N ALA A 138 -14.25 -2.50 5.75
CA ALA A 138 -13.06 -1.65 5.78
C ALA A 138 -13.15 -0.51 4.75
N CYS A 139 -13.57 -0.79 3.51
CA CYS A 139 -13.79 0.24 2.49
C CYS A 139 -14.79 1.30 2.96
N VAL A 140 -15.96 0.88 3.44
CA VAL A 140 -17.02 1.78 3.92
C VAL A 140 -16.57 2.58 5.14
N SER A 141 -15.82 1.98 6.06
CA SER A 141 -15.33 2.65 7.27
C SER A 141 -14.36 3.79 6.94
N CYS A 142 -13.40 3.56 6.04
CA CYS A 142 -12.51 4.62 5.59
C CYS A 142 -13.30 5.75 4.91
N HIS A 143 -14.26 5.40 4.04
CA HIS A 143 -15.11 6.39 3.37
C HIS A 143 -15.95 7.20 4.37
N ALA A 144 -16.55 6.57 5.37
CA ALA A 144 -17.36 7.26 6.38
C ALA A 144 -16.52 8.25 7.21
N MET A 145 -15.23 7.98 7.40
CA MET A 145 -14.32 8.87 8.12
C MET A 145 -13.84 10.06 7.29
N TRP A 146 -13.60 9.86 5.99
CA TRP A 146 -12.78 10.79 5.19
C TRP A 146 -13.43 11.32 3.92
N LYS A 147 -14.40 10.61 3.33
CA LYS A 147 -14.93 10.96 2.00
C LYS A 147 -15.51 12.37 1.94
N ASP A 148 -16.22 12.78 2.99
CA ASP A 148 -16.86 14.09 3.07
C ASP A 148 -15.91 15.22 3.53
N LYS A 149 -14.63 14.89 3.77
CA LYS A 149 -13.55 15.83 4.11
C LYS A 149 -12.58 16.12 2.96
N VAL A 150 -12.77 15.44 1.82
CA VAL A 150 -11.99 15.69 0.60
C VAL A 150 -12.27 17.11 0.12
N LYS A 151 -11.22 17.85 -0.27
CA LYS A 151 -11.33 19.24 -0.75
C LYS A 151 -11.74 19.35 -2.21
#